data_AF-A0A5C3PKY3-F1
#
_entry.id   AF-A0A5C3PKY3-F1
#
_cell.length_a   1.000
_cell.length_b   1.000
_cell.length_c   1.000
_cell.angle_alpha   90.00
_cell.angle_beta   90.00
_cell.angle_gamma   90.00
#
_symmetry.space_group_name_H-M   'P 1'
#
loop_
_entity.id
_entity.type
_entity.pdbx_description
1 polymer ?
#
loop_
_entity_poly.entity_id
_entity_poly.type
_entity_poly.pdbx_seq_one_letter_code
_entity_poly.pdbx_strand_id
1 'polypeptide(L)'
;FPATLLLCEESGCASCLGFDLSSASHATCLDPAGSTFTFVSAAISQQSDSGLSFAVEVSPGGCASFSTIPKVNTCYPLSGTFAEFALVDPS
;
A
#
# COMPACT_ATOMS: atom_id res chain seq x y z
N PHE A 1 14.21 -0.97 -9.77
CA PHE A 1 14.33 -1.25 -8.33
C PHE A 1 13.04 -1.85 -7.85
N PRO A 2 13.02 -3.11 -7.40
CA PRO A 2 11.80 -3.71 -6.87
C PRO A 2 11.38 -2.98 -5.59
N ALA A 3 10.08 -2.75 -5.44
CA ALA A 3 9.48 -2.17 -4.24
C ALA A 3 8.35 -3.08 -3.78
N THR A 4 8.23 -3.25 -2.47
CA THR A 4 7.22 -4.12 -1.88
C THR A 4 6.32 -3.30 -0.98
N LEU A 5 5.02 -3.31 -1.25
CA LEU A 5 4.02 -2.74 -0.33
C LEU A 5 3.77 -3.74 0.80
N LEU A 6 3.94 -3.27 2.03
CA LEU A 6 3.70 -3.99 3.26
C LEU A 6 2.38 -3.50 3.85
N LEU A 7 1.39 -4.37 3.96
CA LEU A 7 0.07 -4.08 4.52
C LEU A 7 -0.11 -4.86 5.81
N CYS A 8 -0.44 -4.19 6.90
CA CYS A 8 -0.32 -4.78 8.24
C CYS A 8 -1.62 -4.62 9.05
N GLU A 9 -2.02 -5.68 9.74
CA GLU A 9 -3.19 -5.71 10.63
C GLU A 9 -2.96 -4.98 11.96
N GLU A 10 -1.69 -4.67 12.26
CA GLU A 10 -1.28 -3.92 13.43
C GLU A 10 -0.75 -2.54 13.06
N SER A 11 -0.88 -1.56 13.95
CA SER A 11 -0.45 -0.17 13.69
C SER A 11 1.07 0.04 13.61
N GLY A 12 1.87 -0.94 14.06
CA GLY A 12 3.33 -0.85 14.14
C GLY A 12 4.10 -1.41 12.93
N CYS A 13 3.42 -1.83 11.87
CA CYS A 13 4.00 -2.53 10.72
C CYS A 13 4.90 -3.74 11.09
N ALA A 14 4.54 -4.46 12.16
CA ALA A 14 5.31 -5.61 12.64
C ALA A 14 4.94 -6.93 11.93
N SER A 15 3.64 -7.12 11.64
CA SER A 15 3.10 -8.28 10.93
C SER A 15 2.38 -7.82 9.67
N CYS A 16 3.06 -7.93 8.52
CA CYS A 16 2.58 -7.38 7.26
C CYS A 16 2.58 -8.43 6.13
N LEU A 17 1.58 -8.37 5.27
CA LEU A 17 1.60 -9.01 3.97
C LEU A 17 2.37 -8.16 2.97
N GLY A 18 3.27 -8.78 2.22
CA GLY A 18 4.09 -8.13 1.21
C GLY A 18 3.54 -8.32 -0.21
N PHE A 19 3.39 -7.22 -0.94
CA PHE A 19 2.93 -7.16 -2.32
C PHE A 19 4.01 -6.56 -3.21
N ASP A 20 4.40 -7.30 -4.26
CA ASP A 20 5.39 -6.82 -5.22
C ASP A 20 4.75 -5.76 -6.15
N LEU A 21 5.21 -4.52 -6.02
CA LEU A 21 4.70 -3.39 -6.80
C LEU A 21 5.24 -3.38 -8.23
N SER A 22 6.31 -4.12 -8.53
CA SER A 22 6.93 -4.13 -9.87
C SER A 22 6.11 -4.88 -10.92
N SER A 23 5.18 -5.73 -10.49
CA SER A 23 4.32 -6.55 -11.35
C SER A 23 2.84 -6.16 -11.30
N ALA A 24 2.48 -5.21 -10.44
CA ALA A 24 1.10 -4.81 -10.21
C ALA A 24 0.61 -3.83 -11.29
N SER A 25 -0.67 -3.95 -11.66
CA SER A 25 -1.30 -3.06 -12.64
C SER A 25 -1.58 -1.69 -12.05
N HIS A 26 -1.17 -0.63 -12.76
CA HIS A 26 -1.49 0.75 -12.42
C HIS A 26 -2.96 1.08 -12.73
N ALA A 27 -3.49 2.10 -12.05
CA ALA A 27 -4.84 2.64 -12.17
C ALA A 27 -6.00 1.64 -11.98
N THR A 28 -5.73 0.50 -11.33
CA THR A 28 -6.74 -0.49 -10.97
C THR A 28 -6.73 -0.67 -9.46
N CYS A 29 -7.92 -0.82 -8.89
CA CYS A 29 -8.06 -1.15 -7.49
C CYS A 29 -7.70 -2.62 -7.28
N LEU A 30 -6.68 -2.85 -6.46
CA LEU A 30 -6.11 -4.15 -6.19
C LEU A 30 -6.56 -4.61 -4.81
N ASP A 31 -7.13 -5.80 -4.79
CA ASP A 31 -7.48 -6.50 -3.56
C ASP A 31 -6.32 -7.47 -3.21
N PRO A 32 -5.51 -7.14 -2.19
CA PRO A 32 -4.31 -7.89 -1.81
C PRO A 32 -4.58 -9.35 -1.44
N ALA A 33 -5.73 -9.68 -0.83
CA ALA A 33 -5.97 -11.02 -0.31
C ALA A 33 -7.44 -11.46 -0.41
N GLY A 34 -8.18 -10.85 -1.35
CA GLY A 34 -9.63 -10.96 -1.40
C GLY A 34 -10.29 -10.14 -0.28
N SER A 35 -11.61 -9.98 -0.35
CA SER A 35 -12.41 -9.11 0.53
C SER A 35 -12.42 -9.52 2.01
N THR A 36 -11.52 -10.41 2.42
CA THR A 36 -11.33 -10.95 3.77
C THR A 36 -10.12 -10.37 4.49
N PHE A 37 -9.17 -9.73 3.79
CA PHE A 37 -8.01 -9.11 4.44
C PHE A 37 -8.23 -7.63 4.64
N THR A 38 -7.90 -7.15 5.83
CA THR A 38 -7.92 -5.73 6.13
C THR A 38 -6.66 -5.33 6.87
N PHE A 39 -6.25 -4.08 6.72
CA PHE A 39 -5.03 -3.55 7.34
C PHE A 39 -5.31 -2.19 7.96
N VAL A 40 -4.53 -1.85 8.98
CA VAL A 40 -4.64 -0.58 9.72
C VAL A 40 -3.32 0.19 9.70
N SER A 41 -2.26 -0.38 9.12
CA SER A 41 -1.06 0.35 8.75
C SER A 41 -0.49 -0.15 7.43
N ALA A 42 0.31 0.69 6.78
CA ALA A 42 1.00 0.35 5.56
C ALA A 42 2.39 0.96 5.51
N ALA A 43 3.31 0.28 4.83
CA ALA A 43 4.67 0.74 4.56
C ALA A 43 5.10 0.30 3.16
N ILE A 44 6.05 0.99 2.56
CA ILE A 44 6.63 0.55 1.29
C ILE A 44 8.09 0.22 1.55
N SER A 45 8.49 -1.03 1.39
CA SER A 45 9.90 -1.41 1.44
C SER A 45 10.57 -1.17 0.08
N GLN A 46 11.56 -0.29 0.05
CA GLN A 46 12.38 -0.05 -1.13
C GLN A 46 13.85 0.10 -0.70
N GLN A 47 14.69 -0.88 -1.01
CA GLN A 47 16.07 -0.94 -0.49
C GLN A 47 16.93 0.31 -0.78
N SER A 48 16.65 1.03 -1.86
CA SER A 48 17.46 2.18 -2.30
C SER A 48 17.01 3.52 -1.73
N ASP A 49 15.89 3.56 -1.01
CA ASP A 49 15.31 4.77 -0.39
C ASP A 49 15.20 5.97 -1.35
N SER A 50 15.14 5.72 -2.66
CA SER A 50 15.17 6.75 -3.71
C SER A 50 13.77 7.28 -4.03
N GLY A 51 12.72 6.72 -3.41
CA GLY A 51 11.33 7.01 -3.70
C GLY A 51 10.81 6.20 -4.89
N LEU A 52 9.50 6.28 -5.12
CA LEU A 52 8.83 5.59 -6.23
C LEU A 52 8.58 6.55 -7.39
N SER A 53 8.55 6.00 -8.61
CA SER A 53 8.10 6.73 -9.80
C SER A 53 6.57 6.79 -9.94
N PHE A 54 5.84 6.18 -9.01
CA PHE A 54 4.38 6.12 -8.93
C PHE A 54 3.93 6.34 -7.48
N ALA A 55 2.71 6.81 -7.29
CA ALA A 55 2.06 6.91 -5.98
C ALA A 55 1.43 5.57 -5.62
N VAL A 56 1.47 5.23 -4.32
CA VAL A 56 0.74 4.10 -3.75
C VAL A 56 -0.35 4.66 -2.89
N GLU A 57 -1.58 4.26 -3.18
CA GLU A 57 -2.76 4.72 -2.47
C GLU A 57 -3.50 3.54 -1.86
N VAL A 58 -4.09 3.73 -0.68
CA VAL A 58 -4.86 2.71 0.03
C VAL A 58 -6.32 3.15 0.17
N SER A 59 -7.26 2.20 0.11
CA SER A 59 -8.70 2.43 0.18
C SER A 59 -9.39 1.61 1.30
N PRO A 60 -10.39 2.19 2.02
CA PRO A 60 -11.22 1.49 3.01
C PRO A 60 -12.04 0.30 2.50
N GLY A 61 -12.05 0.04 1.19
CA GLY A 61 -12.88 -0.98 0.54
C GLY A 61 -13.87 -0.35 -0.45
N GLY A 62 -14.09 -0.99 -1.58
CA GLY A 62 -14.93 -0.48 -2.67
C GLY A 62 -14.32 0.69 -3.44
N CYS A 63 -13.01 0.94 -3.27
CA CYS A 63 -12.22 1.90 -4.04
C CYS A 63 -12.83 3.32 -4.06
N ALA A 64 -13.55 3.68 -3.00
CA ALA A 64 -14.38 4.89 -2.95
C ALA A 64 -13.60 6.12 -2.46
N SER A 65 -12.56 5.91 -1.66
CA SER A 65 -11.68 6.95 -1.16
C SER A 65 -10.24 6.43 -1.05
N PHE A 66 -9.28 7.30 -1.30
CA PHE A 66 -7.87 6.95 -1.36
C PHE A 66 -7.06 7.80 -0.38
N SER A 67 -6.08 7.16 0.25
CA SER A 67 -5.05 7.82 1.05
C SER A 67 -3.68 7.42 0.51
N THR A 68 -2.87 8.40 0.11
CA THR A 68 -1.55 8.16 -0.44
C THR A 68 -0.54 7.85 0.67
N ILE A 69 0.35 6.88 0.45
CA ILE A 69 1.50 6.62 1.31
C ILE A 69 2.65 7.55 0.88
N PRO A 70 3.08 8.51 1.72
CA PRO A 70 3.91 9.62 1.25
C PRO A 70 5.41 9.31 1.18
N LYS A 71 5.89 8.24 1.83
CA LYS A 71 7.32 7.90 1.83
C LYS A 71 7.57 6.40 1.84
N VAL A 72 8.63 5.99 1.16
CA VAL A 72 9.21 4.65 1.29
C VAL A 72 9.89 4.47 2.65
N ASN A 73 10.06 3.20 3.04
CA ASN A 73 10.69 2.72 4.27
C ASN A 73 10.19 3.37 5.56
N THR A 74 8.93 3.83 5.56
CA THR A 74 8.28 4.48 6.69
C THR A 74 6.94 3.79 6.93
N CYS A 75 6.65 3.46 8.19
CA CYS A 75 5.37 2.89 8.60
C CYS A 75 4.36 4.00 8.83
N TYR A 76 3.18 3.88 8.19
CA TYR A 76 2.08 4.81 8.32
C TYR A 76 0.87 4.14 8.97
N PRO A 77 0.48 4.53 10.20
CA PRO A 77 -0.79 4.11 10.77
C PRO A 77 -1.93 4.81 10.04
N LEU A 78 -2.93 4.03 9.65
CA LEU A 78 -4.10 4.51 8.93
C LEU A 78 -5.21 4.86 9.91
N SER A 79 -6.02 5.86 9.58
CA SER A 79 -7.13 6.34 10.42
C SER A 79 -8.39 5.49 10.21
N GLY A 80 -8.26 4.17 10.29
CA GLY A 80 -9.35 3.22 10.04
C GLY A 80 -8.86 1.89 9.49
N THR A 81 -9.81 1.09 9.03
CA THR A 81 -9.57 -0.22 8.42
C THR A 81 -9.61 -0.08 6.90
N PHE A 82 -8.57 -0.58 6.24
CA PHE A 82 -8.39 -0.54 4.80
C PHE A 82 -8.36 -1.96 4.24
N ALA A 83 -8.78 -2.14 3.00
CA ALA A 83 -8.88 -3.46 2.38
C ALA A 83 -8.20 -3.52 1.01
N GLU A 84 -7.99 -2.38 0.36
CA GLU A 84 -7.54 -2.32 -1.03
C GLU A 84 -6.42 -1.30 -1.20
N PHE A 85 -5.71 -1.39 -2.31
CA PHE A 85 -4.73 -0.39 -2.72
C PHE A 85 -4.74 -0.17 -4.23
N ALA A 86 -4.16 0.94 -4.68
CA ALA A 86 -4.00 1.26 -6.09
C ALA A 86 -2.62 1.88 -6.33
N LEU A 87 -2.09 1.69 -7.53
CA LEU A 87 -0.88 2.35 -8.00
C LEU A 87 -1.27 3.43 -9.01
N VAL A 88 -0.87 4.65 -8.77
CA VAL A 88 -1.24 5.81 -9.58
C VAL A 88 0.02 6.47 -10.11
N ASP A 89 0.12 6.59 -11.44
CA ASP A 89 1.24 7.31 -12.05
C ASP A 89 1.11 8.82 -11.75
N PRO A 90 2.21 9.52 -11.39
CA PRO A 90 2.20 10.96 -11.23
C PRO A 90 1.87 11.61 -12.58
N SER A 91 0.77 12.37 -12.62
CA SER A 91 0.37 13.23 -13.74
C SER A 91 1.32 14.41 -13.94
#